data_AF-A0A3A3EQU9-F1
#
_entry.id   AF-A0A3A3EQU9-F1
#
_cell.length_a   1.000
_cell.length_b   1.000
_cell.length_c   1.000
_cell.angle_alpha   90.00
_cell.angle_beta   90.00
_cell.angle_gamma   90.00
#
_symmetry.space_group_name_H-M   'P 1'
#
loop_
_entity.id
_entity.type
_entity.pdbx_description
1 polymer ?
#
loop_
_entity_poly.entity_id
_entity_poly.type
_entity_poly.pdbx_seq_one_letter_code
_entity_poly.pdbx_strand_id
1 'polypeptide(L)'
;MFKKITFNAIVLLVFNLTFYQASAQTHQAVSSINNELSVPEELLTTWELDEAASMEYAKKSAHWNEHIANLMPKLIATNKQIKYRFNKDEMVTIEAVKEHELAISLTKQTLTSYIFKFEFDDKPKQLQVIKAAGGRINIQADGLLGYQFLLWKKGRERLTGV
;
A
#
# COMPACT_ATOMS: atom_id res chain seq x y z
N MET A 1 -35.19 -6.84 19.53
CA MET A 1 -34.54 -5.51 19.58
C MET A 1 -33.09 -5.71 20.00
N PHE A 2 -32.17 -5.86 19.05
CA PHE A 2 -30.75 -5.60 19.25
C PHE A 2 -30.21 -4.98 17.97
N LYS A 3 -29.57 -3.83 18.15
CA LYS A 3 -29.24 -2.82 17.15
C LYS A 3 -28.00 -3.20 16.34
N LYS A 4 -28.06 -2.80 15.07
CA LYS A 4 -26.97 -2.68 14.08
C LYS A 4 -25.60 -2.43 14.70
N ILE A 5 -24.67 -3.35 14.46
CA ILE A 5 -23.23 -3.03 14.41
C ILE A 5 -22.81 -3.15 12.94
N THR A 6 -22.38 -2.00 12.44
CA THR A 6 -21.93 -1.58 11.12
C THR A 6 -21.14 -2.62 10.32
N PHE A 7 -21.76 -3.03 9.21
CA PHE A 7 -21.26 -3.83 8.10
C PHE A 7 -20.25 -3.07 7.20
N ASN A 8 -19.43 -2.18 7.77
CA ASN A 8 -18.52 -1.29 7.02
C ASN A 8 -17.05 -1.73 7.04
N ALA A 9 -16.68 -2.74 7.85
CA ALA A 9 -15.30 -3.24 7.93
C ALA A 9 -14.97 -4.31 6.88
N ILE A 10 -15.97 -4.88 6.21
CA ILE A 10 -15.78 -5.94 5.21
C ILE A 10 -15.42 -5.35 3.83
N VAL A 11 -15.73 -4.08 3.58
CA VAL A 11 -15.57 -3.44 2.25
C VAL A 11 -14.11 -3.15 1.89
N LEU A 12 -13.19 -3.07 2.85
CA LEU A 12 -11.78 -2.78 2.57
C LEU A 12 -10.87 -4.01 2.40
N LEU A 13 -11.42 -5.20 2.64
CA LEU A 13 -10.82 -6.47 2.21
C LEU A 13 -11.27 -6.87 0.80
N VAL A 14 -12.19 -6.09 0.21
CA VAL A 14 -12.72 -6.26 -1.15
C VAL A 14 -12.10 -5.21 -2.06
N PHE A 15 -10.79 -5.25 -2.22
CA PHE A 15 -10.18 -4.83 -3.49
C PHE A 15 -10.32 -5.92 -4.58
N ASN A 16 -11.16 -6.95 -4.36
CA ASN A 16 -11.21 -8.14 -5.22
C ASN A 16 -12.57 -8.56 -5.80
N LEU A 17 -13.70 -7.91 -5.50
CA LEU A 17 -14.99 -8.35 -6.05
C LEU A 17 -15.99 -7.21 -6.26
N THR A 18 -15.84 -6.45 -7.34
CA THR A 18 -16.92 -6.07 -8.28
C THR A 18 -16.36 -5.16 -9.39
N PHE A 19 -15.80 -5.76 -10.44
CA PHE A 19 -15.70 -5.09 -11.74
C PHE A 19 -16.29 -6.01 -12.81
N TYR A 20 -17.60 -5.92 -12.98
CA TYR A 20 -18.21 -6.05 -14.30
C TYR A 20 -18.60 -4.64 -14.73
N GLN A 21 -17.81 -4.02 -15.60
CA GLN A 21 -18.30 -3.42 -16.83
C GLN A 21 -17.14 -2.80 -17.61
N ALA A 22 -17.13 -3.12 -18.89
CA ALA A 22 -16.26 -2.54 -19.88
C ALA A 22 -16.43 -1.02 -19.94
N SER A 23 -15.32 -0.30 -19.94
CA SER A 23 -15.10 0.73 -20.95
C SER A 23 -13.60 0.96 -21.12
N ALA A 24 -13.12 0.76 -22.34
CA ALA A 24 -11.87 1.32 -22.78
C ALA A 24 -12.07 2.84 -22.84
N GLN A 25 -11.54 3.57 -21.88
CA GLN A 25 -11.36 5.01 -21.99
C GLN A 25 -9.88 5.31 -21.79
N THR A 26 -9.19 5.44 -22.93
CA THR A 26 -7.91 6.12 -23.04
C THR A 26 -8.05 7.52 -22.47
N HIS A 27 -7.60 7.74 -21.23
CA HIS A 27 -7.41 9.08 -20.71
C HIS A 27 -6.22 9.69 -21.46
N GLN A 28 -6.52 10.59 -22.39
CA GLN A 28 -5.53 11.46 -23.02
C GLN A 28 -4.84 12.27 -21.93
N ALA A 29 -3.51 12.15 -21.86
CA ALA A 29 -2.66 12.93 -20.98
C ALA A 29 -2.82 14.43 -21.31
N VAL A 30 -3.44 15.18 -20.41
CA VAL A 30 -3.41 16.64 -20.43
C VAL A 30 -2.02 17.04 -19.91
N SER A 31 -1.13 17.36 -20.86
CA SER A 31 0.22 17.86 -20.57
C SER A 31 0.15 19.27 -19.98
N SER A 32 0.12 19.34 -18.66
CA SER A 32 0.38 20.57 -17.91
C SER A 32 1.86 20.55 -17.52
N ILE A 33 2.67 21.45 -18.09
CA ILE A 33 4.06 21.66 -17.64
C ILE A 33 3.99 22.35 -16.27
N ASN A 34 3.75 21.57 -15.23
CA ASN A 34 4.05 21.92 -13.85
C ASN A 34 5.37 21.22 -13.50
N ASN A 35 6.18 21.81 -12.61
CA ASN A 35 7.26 21.08 -11.94
C ASN A 35 6.62 20.00 -11.04
N GLU A 36 6.03 18.97 -11.65
CA GLU A 36 5.46 17.84 -10.94
C GLU A 36 6.61 17.09 -10.31
N LEU A 37 6.53 16.91 -8.99
CA LEU A 37 7.45 16.06 -8.26
C LEU A 37 7.36 14.67 -8.89
N SER A 38 8.48 14.18 -9.40
CA SER A 38 8.55 12.84 -9.97
C SER A 38 8.70 11.79 -8.87
N VAL A 39 8.21 10.58 -9.14
CA VAL A 39 8.38 9.46 -8.22
C VAL A 39 9.89 9.18 -8.03
N PRO A 40 10.38 9.12 -6.78
CA PRO A 40 11.78 8.88 -6.48
C PRO A 40 12.26 7.56 -7.07
N GLU A 41 13.45 7.56 -7.68
CA GLU A 41 14.05 6.37 -8.29
C GLU A 41 14.13 5.17 -7.34
N GLU A 42 14.34 5.41 -6.04
CA GLU A 42 14.37 4.35 -5.03
C GLU A 42 13.06 3.57 -4.92
N LEU A 43 11.92 4.21 -5.21
CA LEU A 43 10.61 3.57 -5.17
C LEU A 43 10.30 2.78 -6.44
N LEU A 44 10.93 3.12 -7.58
CA LEU A 44 10.69 2.55 -8.92
C LEU A 44 11.16 1.09 -9.03
N THR A 45 10.50 0.22 -8.29
CA THR A 45 10.81 -1.19 -8.17
C THR A 45 9.58 -1.94 -7.65
N THR A 46 9.72 -3.26 -7.54
CA THR A 46 8.72 -4.11 -6.89
C THR A 46 9.05 -4.29 -5.42
N TRP A 47 8.05 -4.08 -4.59
CA TRP A 47 8.08 -4.22 -3.15
C TRP A 47 7.21 -5.41 -2.75
N GLU A 48 7.71 -6.22 -1.84
CA GLU A 48 7.02 -7.40 -1.31
C GLU A 48 6.88 -7.26 0.20
N LEU A 49 5.97 -7.99 0.82
CA LEU A 49 5.81 -7.96 2.28
C LEU A 49 7.00 -8.64 2.96
N ASP A 50 7.59 -7.98 3.96
CA ASP A 50 8.62 -8.58 4.82
C ASP A 50 7.98 -9.10 6.10
N GLU A 51 7.72 -10.41 6.16
CA GLU A 51 6.93 -11.01 7.24
C GLU A 51 7.56 -10.82 8.61
N ALA A 52 8.85 -11.14 8.74
CA ALA A 52 9.56 -11.07 10.01
C ALA A 52 9.65 -9.62 10.49
N ALA A 53 10.07 -8.72 9.61
CA ALA A 53 10.17 -7.30 9.94
C ALA A 53 8.79 -6.66 10.23
N SER A 54 7.74 -7.04 9.52
CA SER A 54 6.38 -6.55 9.76
C SER A 54 5.87 -6.99 11.13
N MET A 55 6.10 -8.25 11.51
CA MET A 55 5.75 -8.76 12.84
C MET A 55 6.53 -8.04 13.94
N GLU A 56 7.84 -7.88 13.79
CA GLU A 56 8.67 -7.15 14.74
C GLU A 56 8.29 -5.67 14.86
N TYR A 57 7.95 -5.05 13.73
CA TYR A 57 7.50 -3.67 13.69
C TYR A 57 6.16 -3.51 14.43
N ALA A 58 5.19 -4.39 14.17
CA ALA A 58 3.90 -4.37 14.84
C ALA A 58 4.02 -4.56 16.36
N LYS A 59 4.93 -5.42 16.83
CA LYS A 59 5.21 -5.63 18.27
C LYS A 59 5.72 -4.38 18.98
N LYS A 60 6.33 -3.44 18.24
CA LYS A 60 6.83 -2.16 18.78
C LYS A 60 5.76 -1.07 18.83
N SER A 61 4.58 -1.32 18.26
CA SER A 61 3.47 -0.36 18.25
C SER A 61 2.87 -0.19 19.64
N ALA A 62 2.50 1.04 20.00
CA ALA A 62 1.73 1.33 21.21
C ALA A 62 0.35 0.63 21.24
N HIS A 63 -0.13 0.18 20.09
CA HIS A 63 -1.41 -0.53 19.94
C HIS A 63 -1.27 -2.07 20.02
N TRP A 64 -0.07 -2.59 20.31
CA TRP A 64 0.13 -4.03 20.43
C TRP A 64 -0.62 -4.60 21.64
N ASN A 65 -1.45 -5.60 21.37
CA ASN A 65 -2.19 -6.36 22.39
C ASN A 65 -2.47 -7.79 21.89
N GLU A 66 -3.05 -8.63 22.74
CA GLU A 66 -3.34 -10.04 22.41
C GLU A 66 -4.22 -10.20 21.16
N HIS A 67 -5.21 -9.33 20.99
CA HIS A 67 -6.08 -9.35 19.82
C HIS A 67 -5.29 -9.10 18.53
N ILE A 68 -4.43 -8.08 18.51
CA ILE A 68 -3.55 -7.78 17.37
C ILE A 68 -2.55 -8.91 17.14
N ALA A 69 -1.98 -9.48 18.21
CA ALA A 69 -1.07 -10.62 18.12
C ALA A 69 -1.70 -11.83 17.42
N ASN A 70 -2.98 -12.08 17.68
CA ASN A 70 -3.73 -13.18 17.07
C ASN A 70 -4.15 -12.89 15.62
N LEU A 71 -4.38 -11.63 15.26
CA LEU A 71 -4.76 -11.23 13.89
C LEU A 71 -3.57 -11.11 12.93
N MET A 72 -2.42 -10.65 13.44
CA MET A 72 -1.27 -10.31 12.60
C MET A 72 -0.78 -11.45 11.70
N PRO A 73 -0.65 -12.72 12.15
CA PRO A 73 -0.23 -13.81 11.28
C PRO A 73 -1.19 -14.05 10.12
N LYS A 74 -2.50 -13.93 10.35
CA LYS A 74 -3.52 -14.09 9.31
C LYS A 74 -3.42 -12.96 8.29
N LEU A 75 -3.27 -11.72 8.76
CA LEU A 75 -3.11 -10.57 7.88
C LEU A 75 -1.84 -10.68 7.03
N ILE A 76 -0.71 -11.07 7.62
CA ILE A 76 0.52 -11.32 6.90
C ILE A 76 0.32 -12.41 5.84
N ALA A 77 -0.29 -13.53 6.20
CA ALA A 77 -0.53 -14.64 5.26
C ALA A 77 -1.38 -14.20 4.06
N THR A 78 -2.43 -13.41 4.29
CA THR A 78 -3.30 -12.89 3.22
C THR A 78 -2.58 -11.88 2.32
N ASN A 79 -1.69 -11.05 2.86
CA ASN A 79 -1.04 -9.98 2.10
C ASN A 79 0.32 -10.38 1.50
N LYS A 80 0.94 -11.48 1.94
CA LYS A 80 2.28 -11.91 1.49
C LYS A 80 2.37 -12.16 -0.03
N GLN A 81 1.27 -12.58 -0.64
CA GLN A 81 1.17 -12.84 -2.07
C GLN A 81 1.04 -11.57 -2.92
N ILE A 82 0.75 -10.43 -2.27
CA ILE A 82 0.54 -9.14 -2.93
C ILE A 82 1.89 -8.45 -3.10
N LYS A 83 2.16 -7.97 -4.31
CA LYS A 83 3.34 -7.16 -4.64
C LYS A 83 2.91 -5.76 -5.02
N TYR A 84 3.74 -4.79 -4.69
CA TYR A 84 3.49 -3.38 -4.99
C TYR A 84 4.59 -2.87 -5.91
N ARG A 85 4.24 -2.42 -7.10
CA ARG A 85 5.18 -1.85 -8.08
C ARG A 85 4.86 -0.37 -8.23
N PHE A 86 5.79 0.50 -7.85
CA PHE A 86 5.65 1.93 -8.15
C PHE A 86 6.26 2.21 -9.53
N ASN A 87 5.49 2.87 -10.36
CA ASN A 87 5.91 3.43 -11.64
C ASN A 87 5.88 4.96 -11.54
N LYS A 88 6.05 5.67 -12.67
CA LYS A 88 6.10 7.14 -12.68
C LYS A 88 4.78 7.79 -12.27
N ASP A 89 3.66 7.26 -12.74
CA ASP A 89 2.35 7.91 -12.59
C ASP A 89 1.31 6.99 -11.93
N GLU A 90 1.74 5.80 -11.47
CA GLU A 90 0.87 4.77 -10.93
C GLU A 90 1.57 3.89 -9.90
N MET A 91 0.76 3.29 -9.03
CA MET A 91 1.12 2.13 -8.23
C MET A 91 0.33 0.93 -8.74
N VAL A 92 1.02 -0.16 -9.04
CA VAL A 92 0.40 -1.42 -9.47
C VAL A 92 0.45 -2.42 -8.33
N THR A 93 -0.70 -2.95 -7.97
CA THR A 93 -0.84 -4.06 -7.02
C THR A 93 -0.98 -5.36 -7.80
N ILE A 94 -0.10 -6.32 -7.53
CA ILE A 94 -0.02 -7.59 -8.28
C ILE A 94 -0.34 -8.75 -7.34
N GLU A 95 -1.40 -9.48 -7.64
CA GLU A 95 -1.80 -10.69 -6.90
C GLU A 95 -1.96 -11.86 -7.87
N ALA A 96 -1.11 -12.88 -7.71
CA ALA A 96 -0.98 -14.01 -8.64
C ALA A 96 -0.71 -13.57 -10.09
N VAL A 97 -1.77 -13.36 -10.88
CA VAL A 97 -1.73 -12.90 -12.28
C VAL A 97 -2.60 -11.66 -12.53
N LYS A 98 -3.27 -11.14 -11.50
CA LYS A 98 -4.11 -9.95 -11.61
C LYS A 98 -3.29 -8.73 -11.21
N GLU A 99 -3.29 -7.74 -12.09
CA GLU A 99 -2.72 -6.42 -11.81
C GLU A 99 -3.87 -5.43 -11.59
N HIS A 100 -3.73 -4.58 -10.58
CA HIS A 100 -4.65 -3.48 -10.28
C HIS A 100 -3.83 -2.20 -10.25
N GLU A 101 -4.14 -1.30 -11.17
CA GLU A 101 -3.45 -0.03 -11.34
C GLU A 101 -4.17 1.05 -10.52
N LEU A 102 -3.38 1.85 -9.81
CA LEU A 102 -3.83 3.03 -9.10
C LEU A 102 -3.03 4.22 -9.61
N ALA A 103 -3.69 5.14 -10.31
CA ALA A 103 -3.05 6.41 -10.69
C ALA A 103 -2.68 7.18 -9.42
N ILE A 104 -1.41 7.57 -9.30
CA ILE A 104 -0.90 8.32 -8.16
C ILE A 104 -0.12 9.53 -8.67
N SER A 105 -0.12 10.61 -7.89
CA SER A 105 0.77 11.75 -8.16
C SER A 105 1.47 12.15 -6.89
N LEU A 106 2.79 12.33 -6.93
CA LEU A 106 3.56 12.77 -5.79
C LEU A 106 3.24 14.24 -5.48
N THR A 107 2.86 14.51 -4.24
CA THR A 107 2.49 15.85 -3.76
C THR A 107 3.49 16.43 -2.77
N LYS A 108 4.17 15.56 -2.03
CA LYS A 108 5.16 15.96 -1.03
C LYS A 108 6.24 14.91 -0.88
N GLN A 109 7.47 15.38 -0.77
CA GLN A 109 8.63 14.56 -0.47
C GLN A 109 9.39 15.17 0.72
N THR A 110 9.77 14.31 1.66
CA THR A 110 10.65 14.64 2.78
C THR A 110 11.83 13.67 2.82
N LEU A 111 12.75 13.86 3.77
CA LEU A 111 13.86 12.92 3.99
C LEU A 111 13.38 11.52 4.34
N THR A 112 12.23 11.39 5.00
CA THR A 112 11.74 10.12 5.58
C THR A 112 10.42 9.65 4.99
N SER A 113 9.78 10.42 4.11
CA SER A 113 8.46 10.06 3.58
C SER A 113 8.13 10.68 2.24
N TYR A 114 7.21 10.03 1.55
CA TYR A 114 6.57 10.46 0.31
C TYR A 114 5.06 10.47 0.51
N ILE A 115 4.38 11.49 0.00
CA ILE A 115 2.92 11.60 0.05
C ILE A 115 2.40 11.71 -1.37
N PHE A 116 1.64 10.71 -1.79
CA PHE A 116 0.97 10.68 -3.07
C PHE A 116 -0.52 11.00 -2.89
N LYS A 117 -1.09 11.72 -3.84
CA LYS A 117 -2.54 11.83 -4.01
C LYS A 117 -3.02 10.78 -5.00
N PHE A 118 -4.23 10.28 -4.79
CA PHE A 118 -4.97 9.46 -5.75
C PHE A 118 -6.46 9.74 -5.60
N GLU A 119 -7.26 9.30 -6.56
CA GLU A 119 -8.73 9.37 -6.50
C GLU A 119 -9.31 7.97 -6.27
N PHE A 120 -10.29 7.88 -5.37
CA PHE A 120 -11.03 6.65 -5.10
C PHE A 120 -12.47 7.00 -4.72
N ASP A 121 -13.44 6.37 -5.37
CA ASP A 121 -14.87 6.71 -5.26
C ASP A 121 -15.13 8.23 -5.41
N ASP A 122 -14.55 8.84 -6.44
CA ASP A 122 -14.62 10.28 -6.74
C ASP A 122 -14.17 11.19 -5.59
N LYS A 123 -13.37 10.67 -4.66
CA LYS A 123 -12.83 11.41 -3.52
C LYS A 123 -11.31 11.41 -3.57
N PRO A 124 -10.67 12.57 -3.31
CA PRO A 124 -9.23 12.62 -3.15
C PRO A 124 -8.83 11.86 -1.88
N LYS A 125 -7.81 11.02 -2.03
CA LYS A 125 -7.21 10.21 -0.97
C LYS A 125 -5.69 10.40 -0.98
N GLN A 126 -5.06 10.03 0.12
CA GLN A 126 -3.61 10.07 0.27
C GLN A 126 -3.03 8.69 0.52
N LEU A 127 -1.87 8.46 -0.12
CA LEU A 127 -1.00 7.32 0.08
C LEU A 127 0.32 7.87 0.63
N GLN A 128 0.65 7.50 1.87
CA GLN A 128 1.90 7.82 2.50
C GLN A 128 2.86 6.64 2.42
N VAL A 129 4.06 6.87 1.91
CA VAL A 129 5.16 5.91 1.91
C VAL A 129 6.25 6.42 2.85
N ILE A 130 6.54 5.66 3.91
CA ILE A 130 7.51 6.04 4.94
C ILE A 130 8.76 5.17 4.80
N LYS A 131 9.93 5.78 4.75
CA LYS A 131 11.21 5.05 4.76
C LYS A 131 11.42 4.40 6.12
N ALA A 132 11.76 3.11 6.12
CA ALA A 132 12.06 2.34 7.31
C ALA A 132 13.50 1.80 7.26
N ALA A 133 13.99 1.33 8.41
CA ALA A 133 15.36 0.82 8.55
C ALA A 133 15.65 -0.33 7.57
N GLY A 134 16.92 -0.48 7.16
CA GLY A 134 17.33 -1.54 6.25
C GLY A 134 16.75 -1.46 4.84
N GLY A 135 16.39 -0.25 4.36
CA GLY A 135 15.82 -0.01 3.03
C GLY A 135 14.45 -0.66 2.81
N ARG A 136 13.68 -0.79 3.89
CA ARG A 136 12.26 -1.14 3.87
C ARG A 136 11.43 0.14 3.71
N ILE A 137 10.18 -0.01 3.30
CA ILE A 137 9.19 1.07 3.32
C ILE A 137 7.94 0.60 4.05
N ASN A 138 7.16 1.53 4.57
CA ASN A 138 5.82 1.29 5.09
C ASN A 138 4.83 2.07 4.22
N ILE A 139 3.78 1.39 3.74
CA ILE A 139 2.72 2.02 2.95
C ILE A 139 1.49 2.20 3.83
N GLN A 140 0.94 3.41 3.84
CA GLN A 140 -0.28 3.77 4.56
C GLN A 140 -1.21 4.49 3.60
N ALA A 141 -2.47 4.07 3.47
CA ALA A 141 -3.44 4.73 2.60
C ALA A 141 -4.68 5.13 3.41
N ASP A 142 -5.30 6.25 3.04
CA ASP A 142 -6.55 6.71 3.65
C ASP A 142 -7.66 5.67 3.49
N GLY A 143 -8.09 5.09 4.60
CA GLY A 143 -9.12 4.04 4.63
C GLY A 143 -8.58 2.63 4.78
N LEU A 144 -7.29 2.37 4.55
CA LEU A 144 -6.68 1.10 4.97
C LEU A 144 -6.72 1.04 6.50
N LEU A 145 -7.44 0.06 7.05
CA LEU A 145 -7.35 -0.30 8.46
C LEU A 145 -5.88 -0.29 8.86
N GLY A 146 -5.52 0.39 9.94
CA GLY A 146 -4.17 0.81 10.34
C GLY A 146 -3.12 -0.29 10.59
N TYR A 147 -3.20 -1.40 9.88
CA TYR A 147 -2.19 -2.44 9.79
C TYR A 147 -1.09 -1.98 8.83
N GLN A 148 0.01 -1.57 9.44
CA GLN A 148 1.21 -1.12 8.78
C GLN A 148 2.11 -2.32 8.50
N PHE A 149 2.21 -2.74 7.24
CA PHE A 149 3.20 -3.75 6.83
C PHE A 149 4.48 -3.07 6.36
N LEU A 150 5.61 -3.66 6.73
CA LEU A 150 6.88 -3.29 6.14
C LEU A 150 7.05 -4.05 4.84
N LEU A 151 7.31 -3.30 3.78
CA LEU A 151 7.66 -3.82 2.49
C LEU A 151 9.17 -3.73 2.28
N TRP A 152 9.71 -4.70 1.55
CA TRP A 152 11.12 -4.78 1.19
C TRP A 152 11.25 -4.88 -0.31
N LYS A 153 12.35 -4.34 -0.83
CA LYS A 153 12.65 -4.38 -2.26
C LYS A 153 12.87 -5.83 -2.70
N LYS A 154 12.11 -6.28 -3.69
CA LYS A 154 12.24 -7.61 -4.30
C LYS A 154 13.65 -7.80 -4.85
N GLY A 155 14.25 -8.97 -4.58
CA GLY A 155 15.57 -9.34 -5.12
C GLY A 155 16.75 -8.69 -4.41
N ARG A 156 16.53 -7.90 -3.34
CA ARG A 156 17.60 -7.57 -2.41
C ARG A 156 17.90 -8.80 -1.56
N GLU A 157 19.17 -9.13 -1.34
CA GLU A 157 19.51 -10.11 -0.33
C GLU A 157 18.91 -9.65 1.00
N ARG A 158 18.06 -10.50 1.62
CA ARG A 158 17.73 -10.32 3.02
C ARG A 158 19.07 -10.34 3.73
N LEU A 159 19.47 -9.22 4.31
CA LEU A 159 20.54 -9.22 5.30
C LEU A 159 20.01 -10.12 6.42
N THR A 160 20.37 -11.41 6.33
CA THR A 160 20.16 -12.38 7.38
C THR A 160 20.99 -11.87 8.55
N GLY A 161 20.36 -11.08 9.40
CA GLY A 161 20.88 -10.80 10.74
C GLY A 161 20.92 -12.13 11.47
N VAL A 162 22.12 -12.49 11.89
CA VAL A 162 22.48 -13.58 12.81
C VAL A 162 21.55 -13.60 14.02
#